data_AF-A0A2W2DWF6-F1
#
_entry.id   AF-A0A2W2DWF6-F1
#
_cell.length_a   1.000
_cell.length_b   1.000
_cell.length_c   1.000
_cell.angle_alpha   90.00
_cell.angle_beta   90.00
_cell.angle_gamma   90.00
#
_symmetry.space_group_name_H-M   'P 1'
#
loop_
_entity.id
_entity.type
_entity.pdbx_description
1 polymer ?
#
loop_
_entity_poly.entity_id
_entity_poly.type
_entity_poly.pdbx_seq_one_letter_code
_entity_poly.pdbx_strand_id
1 'polypeptide(L)' 'RLVRLFEIVRVGGSRMGGSSSGLGAFKAALHLRGIIDCPVTALPQIPLDDDETRRIGKLLEDAGLL' A
#
# COMPACT_ATOMS: atom_id res chain seq x y z
N ARG A 1 -8.73 -12.40 -9.48
CA ARG A 1 -7.39 -12.27 -8.85
C ARG A 1 -6.94 -10.82 -8.78
N LEU A 2 -6.73 -10.14 -9.92
CA LEU A 2 -6.26 -8.73 -9.97
C LEU A 2 -7.18 -7.72 -9.27
N VAL A 3 -8.51 -7.84 -9.42
CA VAL A 3 -9.47 -6.95 -8.74
C VAL A 3 -9.33 -7.03 -7.21
N ARG A 4 -9.11 -8.24 -6.67
CA ARG A 4 -8.89 -8.43 -5.22
C ARG A 4 -7.57 -7.79 -4.78
N LEU A 5 -6.51 -7.92 -5.57
CA LEU A 5 -5.25 -7.23 -5.29
C LEU A 5 -5.41 -5.70 -5.33
N PHE A 6 -6.26 -5.18 -6.21
CA PHE A 6 -6.46 -3.73 -6.32
C PHE A 6 -7.12 -3.11 -5.08
N GLU A 7 -7.69 -3.92 -4.16
CA GLU A 7 -8.19 -3.42 -2.87
C GLU A 7 -7.10 -2.77 -2.00
N ILE A 8 -5.80 -3.02 -2.27
CA ILE A 8 -4.70 -2.35 -1.56
C ILE A 8 -4.83 -0.82 -1.58
N VAL A 9 -5.37 -0.23 -2.65
CA VAL A 9 -5.48 1.24 -2.80
C VAL A 9 -6.53 1.85 -1.87
N ARG A 10 -7.35 1.02 -1.20
CA ARG A 10 -8.38 1.47 -0.25
C ARG A 10 -7.95 1.35 1.21
N VAL A 11 -6.75 0.83 1.48
CA VAL A 11 -6.26 0.54 2.84
C VAL A 11 -6.22 1.77 3.75
N GLY A 12 -5.99 2.98 3.20
CA GLY A 12 -6.01 4.24 3.94
C GLY A 12 -7.40 4.72 4.39
N GLY A 13 -8.48 4.10 3.88
CA GLY A 13 -9.85 4.33 4.33
C GLY A 13 -10.25 5.81 4.40
N SER A 14 -10.88 6.20 5.52
CA SER A 14 -11.30 7.59 5.78
C SER A 14 -10.18 8.49 6.34
N ARG A 15 -9.01 7.93 6.65
CA ARG A 15 -7.90 8.68 7.27
C ARG A 15 -7.21 9.62 6.28
N MET A 16 -7.27 9.31 4.99
CA MET A 16 -6.56 10.05 3.95
C MET A 16 -7.33 10.09 2.62
N GLY A 17 -6.91 10.99 1.74
CA GLY A 17 -7.44 11.06 0.37
C GLY A 17 -7.01 9.85 -0.48
N GLY A 18 -7.80 9.55 -1.51
CA GLY A 18 -7.55 8.41 -2.40
C GLY A 18 -6.19 8.44 -3.10
N SER A 19 -5.65 9.64 -3.38
CA SER A 19 -4.29 9.79 -3.92
C SER A 19 -3.21 9.30 -2.95
N SER A 20 -3.32 9.66 -1.67
CA SER A 20 -2.37 9.22 -0.63
C SER A 20 -2.47 7.72 -0.40
N SER A 21 -3.71 7.21 -0.34
CA SER A 21 -3.94 5.77 -0.14
C SER A 21 -3.42 4.95 -1.32
N GLY A 22 -3.71 5.36 -2.56
CA GLY A 22 -3.25 4.66 -3.75
C GLY A 22 -1.73 4.69 -3.93
N LEU A 23 -1.12 5.88 -3.88
CA LEU A 23 0.34 6.02 -4.04
C LEU A 23 1.10 5.34 -2.91
N GLY A 24 0.66 5.53 -1.67
CA GLY A 24 1.22 4.86 -0.50
C GLY A 24 1.13 3.34 -0.63
N ALA A 25 -0.03 2.81 -1.05
CA ALA A 25 -0.23 1.37 -1.18
C ALA A 25 0.70 0.72 -2.21
N PHE A 26 0.85 1.33 -3.39
CA PHE A 26 1.77 0.80 -4.40
C PHE A 26 3.23 0.88 -3.95
N LYS A 27 3.67 2.00 -3.35
CA LYS A 27 5.05 2.13 -2.88
C LYS A 27 5.35 1.16 -1.72
N ALA A 28 4.43 0.99 -0.78
CA ALA A 28 4.55 -0.01 0.28
C ALA A 28 4.63 -1.43 -0.30
N ALA A 29 3.78 -1.78 -1.28
CA ALA A 29 3.83 -3.09 -1.93
C ALA A 29 5.15 -3.36 -2.67
N LEU A 30 5.68 -2.36 -3.38
CA LEU A 30 6.98 -2.47 -4.04
C LEU A 30 8.13 -2.63 -3.03
N HIS A 31 8.06 -1.91 -1.91
CA HIS A 31 9.08 -1.99 -0.86
C HIS A 31 9.05 -3.34 -0.13
N LEU A 32 7.86 -3.83 0.26
CA LEU A 32 7.70 -5.15 0.89
C LEU A 32 8.22 -6.29 -0.01
N ARG A 33 8.11 -6.12 -1.34
CA ARG A 33 8.65 -7.06 -2.33
C ARG A 33 10.14 -6.87 -2.62
N GLY A 34 10.82 -5.93 -1.97
CA GLY A 34 12.24 -5.64 -2.19
C GLY A 34 12.56 -5.01 -3.56
N ILE A 35 11.57 -4.40 -4.23
CA ILE A 35 11.77 -3.77 -5.54
C ILE A 35 12.32 -2.34 -5.41
N ILE A 36 11.99 -1.64 -4.33
CA ILE A 36 12.50 -0.31 -4.01
C ILE A 36 12.95 -0.24 -2.55
N ASP A 37 13.97 0.55 -2.27
CA ASP A 37 14.51 0.68 -0.91
C ASP A 37 13.70 1.62 -0.01
N CYS A 38 12.88 2.52 -0.59
CA CYS A 38 12.18 3.56 0.16
C CYS A 38 10.73 3.74 -0.31
N PRO A 39 9.73 3.47 0.54
CA PRO A 39 8.31 3.62 0.20
C PRO A 39 7.75 5.04 0.39
N VAL A 40 8.54 5.99 0.91
CA VAL A 40 8.05 7.33 1.29
C VAL A 40 7.45 8.07 0.09
N THR A 41 6.25 8.61 0.26
CA THR A 41 5.58 9.46 -0.73
C THR A 41 6.00 10.92 -0.54
N ALA A 42 5.99 11.70 -1.62
CA ALA A 42 6.28 13.13 -1.55
C ALA A 42 5.14 13.89 -0.85
N LEU A 43 5.46 14.94 -0.12
CA LEU A 43 4.45 15.87 0.39
C LEU A 43 3.61 16.44 -0.77
N PRO A 44 2.29 16.67 -0.60
CA PRO A 44 1.50 16.62 0.65
C PRO A 44 0.84 15.26 0.93
N GLN A 45 1.35 14.16 0.35
CA GLN A 45 0.73 12.85 0.57
C GLN A 45 0.85 12.41 2.02
N ILE A 46 -0.25 11.86 2.55
CA ILE A 46 -0.29 11.30 3.91
C ILE A 46 0.36 9.90 3.86
N PRO A 47 1.41 9.63 4.65
CA PRO A 47 2.06 8.32 4.67
C PRO A 47 1.15 7.28 5.31
N LEU A 48 1.28 6.01 4.88
CA LEU A 48 0.64 4.88 5.54
C LEU A 48 1.25 4.66 6.94
N ASP A 49 0.43 4.18 7.87
CA ASP A 49 0.92 3.70 9.16
C ASP A 49 1.32 2.21 9.12
N ASP A 50 1.82 1.71 10.25
CA ASP A 50 2.30 0.33 10.36
C ASP A 50 1.17 -0.70 10.19
N ASP A 51 -0.04 -0.40 10.64
CA ASP A 51 -1.19 -1.30 10.55
C ASP A 51 -1.72 -1.37 9.11
N GLU A 52 -1.78 -0.23 8.44
CA GLU A 52 -2.08 -0.11 7.02
C GLU A 52 -1.04 -0.87 6.17
N THR A 53 0.24 -0.70 6.47
CA THR A 53 1.32 -1.42 5.79
C THR A 53 1.21 -2.94 6.00
N ARG A 54 0.87 -3.39 7.22
CA ARG A 54 0.63 -4.81 7.52
C ARG A 54 -0.56 -5.36 6.75
N ARG A 55 -1.64 -4.59 6.59
CA ARG A 55 -2.81 -4.99 5.76
C ARG A 55 -2.43 -5.17 4.29
N ILE A 56 -1.54 -4.32 3.76
CA ILE A 56 -1.01 -4.49 2.40
C ILE A 56 -0.22 -5.79 2.28
N GLY A 57 0.64 -6.09 3.24
CA GLY A 57 1.39 -7.36 3.29
C GLY A 57 0.46 -8.57 3.18
N LYS A 58 -0.59 -8.61 3.99
CA LYS A 58 -1.60 -9.69 3.93
C LYS A 58 -2.29 -9.80 2.56
N LEU A 59 -2.67 -8.67 1.95
CA LEU A 59 -3.29 -8.68 0.62
C LEU A 59 -2.34 -9.18 -0.48
N LEU A 60 -1.02 -8.99 -0.30
CA LEU A 60 -0.01 -9.53 -1.20
C LEU A 60 0.19 -11.03 -0.98
N GLU A 61 0.27 -11.50 0.26
CA GLU A 61 0.32 -12.93 0.61
C GLU A 61 -0.89 -13.69 0.03
N ASP A 62 -2.11 -13.16 0.25
CA ASP A 62 -3.36 -13.72 -0.30
C ASP A 62 -3.37 -13.77 -1.85
N ALA A 63 -2.56 -12.93 -2.49
CA ALA A 63 -2.39 -12.89 -3.94
C ALA A 63 -1.20 -13.74 -4.45
N GLY A 64 -0.42 -14.37 -3.57
CA GLY A 64 0.81 -15.10 -3.88
C GLY A 64 1.95 -14.20 -4.35
N LEU A 65 2.02 -12.99 -3.78
CA LEU A 65 2.98 -11.94 -4.15
C LEU A 65 3.98 -11.59 -3.04
N LEU A 66 3.84 -12.23 -1.87
CA LEU A 66 4.79 -12.34 -0.77
C LEU A 66 4.71 -13.79 -0.28
#